data_AF-A0A2N2SSS0-F1
#
_entry.id   AF-A0A2N2SSS0-F1
#
_cell.length_a   1.000
_cell.length_b   1.000
_cell.length_c   1.000
_cell.angle_alpha   90.00
_cell.angle_beta   90.00
_cell.angle_gamma   90.00
#
_symmetry.space_group_name_H-M   'P 1'
#
loop_
_entity.id
_entity.type
_entity.pdbx_description
1 polymer ?
#
loop_
_entity_poly.entity_id
_entity_poly.type
_entity_poly.pdbx_seq_one_letter_code
_entity_poly.pdbx_strand_id
1 'polypeptide(L)'
;IGRSKASLGSQSSIWLQSKMLDATEETVTRWPALEAWVHEKPEPCKLSTLAKAKEAIAEGQRTLETLVLARDGGTGLDSLVCQAWISQARDLGKNLSYSQTPYLWIPLGLYQPAKDDAPLFVYAFASFLEVLSLGTQQQRDQLASTRGFTSRGSKEKLAKMKPPEWSIRTCRELHLHAIELDGKLRANNRPYWTVTSTHKPGGLSRSGRRDRWMGKGSTRSERREQGGAPSHESTSAVLSIGRAIDTLMGKNPQPRRAFYRSVEKRVQDHWFVGGAERESIKTKRQEERVRRFDPKVPHAFDLAPCLWDPVRGRSLANRWLGKGLPARDVSAGSTEQRNA
;
A
#
# COMPACT_ATOMS: atom_id res chain seq x y z
N ILE A 1 49.76 7.17 48.57
CA ILE A 1 49.31 8.38 47.81
C ILE A 1 49.93 8.25 46.43
N GLY A 2 49.28 7.97 45.31
CA GLY A 2 47.88 7.99 44.89
C GLY A 2 47.91 8.42 43.42
N ARG A 3 47.26 7.68 42.51
CA ARG A 3 46.59 8.17 41.28
C ARG A 3 46.17 6.98 40.40
N SER A 4 44.96 6.51 40.69
CA SER A 4 44.10 5.84 39.72
C SER A 4 43.91 6.74 38.49
N LYS A 5 44.41 6.32 37.32
CA LYS A 5 44.01 6.91 36.04
C LYS A 5 42.59 6.45 35.73
N ALA A 6 41.65 7.38 35.77
CA ALA A 6 40.27 7.16 35.35
C ALA A 6 40.23 6.76 33.87
N SER A 7 39.81 5.52 33.58
CA SER A 7 39.35 5.12 32.26
C SER A 7 37.88 5.52 32.11
N LEU A 8 37.65 6.80 31.84
CA LEU A 8 36.33 7.34 31.49
C LEU A 8 36.48 8.07 30.16
N GLY A 9 36.43 7.32 29.07
CA GLY A 9 36.58 7.87 27.74
C GLY A 9 36.21 6.87 26.68
N SER A 10 34.90 6.59 26.50
CA SER A 10 34.39 5.97 25.27
C SER A 10 32.85 5.92 25.19
N GLN A 11 32.14 7.02 25.50
CA GLN A 11 30.71 7.12 25.14
C GLN A 11 30.33 8.53 24.64
N SER A 12 30.97 9.58 25.15
CA SER A 12 30.75 10.96 24.70
C SER A 12 31.27 11.23 23.27
N SER A 13 32.29 10.50 22.81
CA SER A 13 32.89 10.64 21.48
C SER A 13 32.06 10.03 20.34
N ILE A 14 31.21 9.04 20.63
CA ILE A 14 30.35 8.40 19.62
C ILE A 14 29.20 9.35 19.21
N TRP A 15 28.63 10.07 20.19
CA TRP A 15 27.61 11.09 19.93
C TRP A 15 28.18 12.34 19.23
N LEU A 16 29.43 12.71 19.55
CA LEU A 16 30.13 13.80 18.87
C LEU A 16 30.46 13.46 17.41
N GLN A 17 30.81 12.21 17.11
CA GLN A 17 31.06 11.75 15.74
C GLN A 17 29.79 11.68 14.89
N SER A 18 28.66 11.23 15.45
CA SER A 18 27.38 11.22 14.71
C SER A 18 26.89 12.64 14.43
N LYS A 19 27.03 13.56 15.40
CA LYS A 19 26.65 14.97 15.25
C LYS A 19 27.57 15.75 14.32
N MET A 20 28.86 15.37 14.24
CA MET A 20 29.79 16.01 13.31
C MET A 20 29.48 15.66 11.85
N LEU A 21 29.03 14.44 11.53
CA LEU A 21 28.60 14.10 10.18
C LEU A 21 27.43 14.99 9.72
N ASP A 22 26.38 15.09 10.54
CA ASP A 22 25.23 15.97 10.28
C ASP A 22 25.66 17.45 10.10
N ALA A 23 26.56 17.93 10.96
CA ALA A 23 27.07 19.30 10.89
C ALA A 23 27.97 19.54 9.68
N THR A 24 28.79 18.56 9.27
CA THR A 24 29.65 18.62 8.08
C THR A 24 28.84 18.58 6.80
N GLU A 25 27.76 17.81 6.72
CA GLU A 25 26.84 17.84 5.57
C GLU A 25 26.11 19.18 5.45
N GLU A 26 25.68 19.77 6.58
CA GLU A 26 25.13 21.14 6.59
C GLU A 26 26.15 22.21 6.19
N THR A 27 27.44 22.02 6.46
CA THR A 27 28.47 23.00 6.07
C THR A 27 28.90 22.85 4.61
N VAL A 28 28.99 21.62 4.09
CA VAL A 28 29.32 21.36 2.68
C VAL A 28 28.22 21.85 1.75
N THR A 29 26.95 21.68 2.10
CA THR A 29 25.80 22.20 1.34
C THR A 29 25.68 23.74 1.35
N ARG A 30 26.29 24.42 2.32
CA ARG A 30 26.28 25.89 2.43
C ARG A 30 27.51 26.56 1.80
N TRP A 31 28.39 25.81 1.14
CA TRP A 31 29.57 26.37 0.49
C TRP A 31 29.20 27.00 -0.86
N PRO A 32 29.26 28.34 -1.03
CA PRO A 32 28.70 29.01 -2.22
C PRO A 32 29.37 28.60 -3.55
N ALA A 33 30.65 28.25 -3.52
CA ALA A 33 31.40 27.78 -4.68
C ALA A 33 31.07 26.34 -5.12
N LEU A 34 30.45 25.52 -4.25
CA LEU A 34 30.03 24.15 -4.56
C LEU A 34 28.55 24.06 -4.91
N GLU A 35 27.76 25.10 -4.66
CA GLU A 35 26.30 25.12 -4.82
C GLU A 35 25.87 24.77 -6.27
N ALA A 36 26.58 25.30 -7.27
CA ALA A 36 26.32 24.98 -8.68
C ALA A 36 26.73 23.54 -9.09
N TRP A 37 27.65 22.91 -8.35
CA TRP A 37 28.16 21.56 -8.62
C TRP A 37 27.40 20.47 -7.85
N VAL A 38 26.95 20.79 -6.62
CA VAL A 38 26.16 19.92 -5.74
C VAL A 38 24.68 19.91 -6.14
N HIS A 39 24.18 20.98 -6.77
CA HIS A 39 22.77 21.13 -7.16
C HIS A 39 22.55 21.41 -8.65
N GLU A 40 23.33 20.79 -9.55
CA GLU A 40 23.11 20.89 -11.01
C GLU A 40 21.67 20.49 -11.40
N LYS A 41 21.01 19.65 -10.58
CA LYS A 41 19.56 19.46 -10.54
C LYS A 41 19.08 19.48 -9.08
N PRO A 42 17.89 20.02 -8.78
CA PRO A 42 17.33 19.99 -7.44
C PRO A 42 17.15 18.54 -6.99
N GLU A 43 17.65 18.18 -5.80
CA GLU A 43 17.46 16.84 -5.26
C GLU A 43 15.97 16.51 -5.13
N PRO A 44 15.54 15.30 -5.54
CA PRO A 44 14.12 14.92 -5.54
C PRO A 44 13.54 14.82 -4.11
N CYS A 45 14.39 14.65 -3.10
CA CYS A 45 14.02 14.67 -1.69
C CYS A 45 15.22 15.03 -0.81
N LYS A 46 14.99 15.77 0.28
CA LYS A 46 16.03 16.11 1.26
C LYS A 46 16.48 14.88 2.04
N LEU A 47 17.79 14.75 2.28
CA LEU A 47 18.38 13.67 3.10
C LEU A 47 17.76 13.58 4.51
N SER A 48 17.45 14.72 5.13
CA SER A 48 16.80 14.76 6.44
C SER A 48 15.40 14.13 6.45
N THR A 49 14.68 14.20 5.33
CA THR A 49 13.39 13.51 5.18
C THR A 49 13.59 12.01 5.05
N LEU A 50 14.63 11.55 4.35
CA LEU A 50 14.94 10.13 4.22
C LEU A 50 15.39 9.52 5.56
N ALA A 51 16.18 10.25 6.36
CA ALA A 51 16.57 9.83 7.70
C ALA A 51 15.33 9.64 8.61
N LYS A 52 14.43 10.63 8.64
CA LYS A 52 13.15 10.53 9.37
C LYS A 52 12.28 9.39 8.86
N ALA A 53 12.26 9.16 7.55
CA ALA A 53 11.51 8.06 6.95
C ALA A 53 12.05 6.71 7.43
N LYS A 54 13.37 6.54 7.50
CA LYS A 54 14.00 5.30 8.02
C LYS A 54 13.62 5.02 9.47
N GLU A 55 13.64 6.04 10.32
CA GLU A 55 13.19 5.94 11.71
C GLU A 55 11.70 5.56 11.79
N ALA A 56 10.86 6.23 11.00
CA ALA A 56 9.44 5.94 10.94
C ALA A 56 9.17 4.51 10.46
N ILE A 57 9.89 4.01 9.45
CA ILE A 57 9.76 2.63 8.96
C ILE A 57 10.10 1.61 10.05
N ALA A 58 11.15 1.86 10.84
CA ALA A 58 11.52 1.00 11.97
C ALA A 58 10.44 1.00 13.07
N GLU A 59 9.86 2.17 13.39
CA GLU A 59 8.73 2.28 14.32
C GLU A 59 7.48 1.57 13.78
N GLY A 60 7.21 1.70 12.49
CA GLY A 60 6.11 1.02 11.82
C GLY A 60 6.26 -0.49 11.86
N GLN A 61 7.47 -1.03 11.68
CA GLN A 61 7.72 -2.45 11.86
C GLN A 61 7.40 -2.93 13.27
N ARG A 62 7.88 -2.23 14.30
CA ARG A 62 7.58 -2.56 15.71
C ARG A 62 6.08 -2.52 15.98
N THR A 63 5.39 -1.55 15.39
CA THR A 63 3.93 -1.45 15.48
C THR A 63 3.22 -2.64 14.84
N LEU A 64 3.72 -3.16 13.71
CA LEU A 64 3.17 -4.38 13.12
C LEU A 64 3.41 -5.61 14.00
N GLU A 65 4.57 -5.70 14.65
CA GLU A 65 4.91 -6.75 15.60
C GLU A 65 3.96 -6.76 16.79
N THR A 66 3.68 -5.59 17.40
CA THR A 66 2.72 -5.49 18.51
C THR A 66 1.30 -5.84 18.07
N LEU A 67 0.87 -5.44 16.86
CA LEU A 67 -0.44 -5.78 16.32
C LEU A 67 -0.59 -7.28 16.03
N VAL A 68 0.45 -7.93 15.53
CA VAL A 68 0.45 -9.38 15.29
C VAL A 68 0.41 -10.15 16.61
N LEU A 69 1.17 -9.73 17.62
CA LEU A 69 1.13 -10.32 18.96
C LEU A 69 -0.26 -10.18 19.59
N ALA A 70 -0.88 -9.00 19.48
CA ALA A 70 -2.25 -8.77 19.96
C ALA A 70 -3.27 -9.68 19.26
N ARG A 71 -3.13 -9.84 17.93
CA ARG A 71 -3.99 -10.69 17.11
C ARG A 71 -3.85 -12.18 17.45
N ASP A 72 -2.62 -12.68 17.52
CA ASP A 72 -2.34 -14.12 17.64
C ASP A 72 -2.35 -14.59 19.11
N GLY A 73 -1.95 -13.72 20.04
CA GLY A 73 -1.92 -14.00 21.48
C GLY A 73 -3.19 -13.63 22.24
N GLY A 74 -4.11 -12.86 21.63
CA GLY A 74 -5.36 -12.45 22.29
C GLY A 74 -5.18 -11.53 23.50
N THR A 75 -3.97 -10.99 23.69
CA THR A 75 -3.60 -10.17 24.85
C THR A 75 -4.18 -8.75 24.82
N GLY A 76 -4.76 -8.35 23.69
CA GLY A 76 -5.14 -6.96 23.45
C GLY A 76 -3.98 -6.11 22.91
N LEU A 77 -4.28 -4.87 22.56
CA LEU A 77 -3.27 -3.90 22.13
C LEU A 77 -2.41 -3.45 23.31
N ASP A 78 -1.16 -3.06 23.06
CA ASP A 78 -0.34 -2.38 24.07
C ASP A 78 -1.07 -1.11 24.56
N SER A 79 -1.23 -1.00 25.89
CA SER A 79 -2.00 0.06 26.52
C SER A 79 -1.41 1.43 26.26
N LEU A 80 -0.08 1.57 26.26
CA LEU A 80 0.59 2.86 26.03
C LEU A 80 0.39 3.33 24.59
N VAL A 81 0.59 2.43 23.63
CA VAL A 81 0.41 2.71 22.20
C VAL A 81 -1.06 3.03 21.90
N CYS A 82 -1.99 2.22 22.44
CA CYS A 82 -3.42 2.44 22.27
C CYS A 82 -3.87 3.80 22.85
N GLN A 83 -3.40 4.15 24.05
CA GLN A 83 -3.69 5.45 24.67
C GLN A 83 -3.13 6.62 23.84
N ALA A 84 -1.91 6.50 23.31
CA ALA A 84 -1.33 7.52 22.43
C ALA A 84 -2.18 7.74 21.18
N TRP A 85 -2.63 6.66 20.53
CA TRP A 85 -3.50 6.74 19.35
C TRP A 85 -4.88 7.32 19.69
N ILE A 86 -5.49 6.92 20.81
CA ILE A 86 -6.77 7.49 21.27
C ILE A 86 -6.61 8.98 21.55
N SER A 87 -5.53 9.40 22.21
CA SER A 87 -5.24 10.82 22.48
C SER A 87 -5.10 11.61 21.19
N GLN A 88 -4.31 11.10 20.24
CA GLN A 88 -4.12 11.75 18.95
C GLN A 88 -5.45 11.89 18.18
N ALA A 89 -6.25 10.82 18.17
CA ALA A 89 -7.56 10.82 17.52
C ALA A 89 -8.52 11.82 18.18
N ARG A 90 -8.50 11.90 19.52
CA ARG A 90 -9.26 12.88 20.30
C ARG A 90 -8.84 14.30 19.95
N ASP A 91 -7.54 14.58 19.92
CA ASP A 91 -7.00 15.91 19.65
C ASP A 91 -7.36 16.40 18.25
N LEU A 92 -7.28 15.53 17.25
CA LEU A 92 -7.73 15.82 15.89
C LEU A 92 -9.24 16.07 15.82
N GLY A 93 -10.02 15.37 16.64
CA GLY A 93 -11.48 15.47 16.70
C GLY A 93 -12.04 16.66 17.50
N LYS A 94 -11.23 17.32 18.35
CA LYS A 94 -11.69 18.38 19.27
C LYS A 94 -12.44 19.52 18.56
N ASN A 95 -12.01 19.88 17.35
CA ASN A 95 -12.50 21.05 16.61
C ASN A 95 -13.50 20.70 15.50
N LEU A 96 -13.96 19.46 15.41
CA LEU A 96 -14.90 19.06 14.38
C LEU A 96 -16.35 19.36 14.80
N SER A 97 -17.12 19.93 13.88
CA SER A 97 -18.58 20.09 14.02
C SER A 97 -19.36 18.83 13.68
N TYR A 98 -18.73 17.83 13.03
CA TYR A 98 -19.34 16.58 12.60
C TYR A 98 -18.42 15.36 12.87
N SER A 99 -19.02 14.17 12.90
CA SER A 99 -18.29 12.91 13.12
C SER A 99 -17.46 12.54 11.89
N GLN A 100 -16.14 12.39 12.06
CA GLN A 100 -15.25 11.84 11.04
C GLN A 100 -14.67 10.49 11.49
N THR A 101 -14.36 9.60 10.55
CA THR A 101 -13.71 8.31 10.87
C THR A 101 -12.19 8.50 10.92
N PRO A 102 -11.52 8.10 12.02
CA PRO A 102 -10.06 8.07 12.09
C PRO A 102 -9.51 6.84 11.39
N TYR A 103 -8.37 7.02 10.77
CA TYR A 103 -7.61 5.95 10.15
C TYR A 103 -6.21 5.89 10.74
N LEU A 104 -5.74 4.67 10.94
CA LEU A 104 -4.38 4.37 11.35
C LEU A 104 -3.51 4.22 10.11
N TRP A 105 -2.41 4.96 10.09
CA TRP A 105 -1.34 4.92 9.11
C TRP A 105 -0.11 4.32 9.76
N ILE A 106 0.41 3.23 9.20
CA ILE A 106 1.65 2.60 9.65
C ILE A 106 2.67 2.73 8.53
N PRO A 107 3.80 3.45 8.72
CA PRO A 107 4.86 3.53 7.74
C PRO A 107 5.45 2.14 7.48
N LEU A 108 5.52 1.74 6.22
CA LEU A 108 6.00 0.43 5.79
C LEU A 108 7.28 0.51 4.98
N GLY A 109 7.56 1.65 4.36
CA GLY A 109 8.71 1.79 3.49
C GLY A 109 8.64 3.03 2.63
N LEU A 110 9.58 3.12 1.71
CA LEU A 110 9.62 4.09 0.62
C LEU A 110 10.14 3.42 -0.64
N TYR A 111 9.78 3.96 -1.79
CA TYR A 111 10.38 3.56 -3.06
C TYR A 111 10.45 4.72 -4.03
N GLN A 112 11.40 4.66 -4.94
CA GLN A 112 11.61 5.62 -6.00
C GLN A 112 11.20 4.97 -7.34
N PRO A 113 10.13 5.43 -7.99
CA PRO A 113 9.65 4.81 -9.24
C PRO A 113 10.68 4.86 -10.38
N ALA A 114 11.38 5.98 -10.52
CA ALA A 114 12.39 6.24 -11.55
C ALA A 114 13.54 7.06 -10.95
N LYS A 115 14.70 7.08 -11.63
CA LYS A 115 15.94 7.70 -11.14
C LYS A 115 15.79 9.18 -10.77
N ASP A 116 14.98 9.93 -11.52
CA ASP A 116 14.80 11.38 -11.34
C ASP A 116 13.47 11.74 -10.65
N ASP A 117 12.67 10.75 -10.25
CA ASP A 117 11.38 10.98 -9.59
C ASP A 117 11.54 11.13 -8.07
N ALA A 118 10.63 11.88 -7.44
CA ALA A 118 10.52 11.95 -5.98
C ALA A 118 10.19 10.58 -5.37
N PRO A 119 10.78 10.22 -4.22
CA PRO A 119 10.43 9.01 -3.50
C PRO A 119 8.97 9.08 -3.03
N LEU A 120 8.32 7.92 -3.04
CA LEU A 120 6.97 7.72 -2.53
C LEU A 120 7.04 6.91 -1.23
N PHE A 121 6.38 7.40 -0.20
CA PHE A 121 6.26 6.77 1.11
C PHE A 121 5.09 5.78 1.10
N VAL A 122 5.33 4.57 1.58
CA VAL A 122 4.38 3.45 1.58
C VAL A 122 3.84 3.25 3.00
N TYR A 123 2.52 3.14 3.11
CA TYR A 123 1.82 2.98 4.39
C TYR A 123 0.83 1.82 4.37
N ALA A 124 0.69 1.11 5.48
CA ALA A 124 -0.50 0.32 5.77
C ALA A 124 -1.56 1.26 6.32
N PHE A 125 -2.78 1.08 5.86
CA PHE A 125 -3.90 1.94 6.18
C PHE A 125 -5.12 1.09 6.54
N ALA A 126 -5.68 1.33 7.73
CA ALA A 126 -6.91 0.70 8.19
C ALA A 126 -7.74 1.68 9.02
N SER A 127 -9.04 1.44 9.12
CA SER A 127 -9.90 2.18 10.05
C SER A 127 -9.43 1.94 11.48
N PHE A 128 -9.18 2.99 12.25
CA PHE A 128 -8.71 2.83 13.62
C PHE A 128 -9.78 2.14 14.50
N LEU A 129 -11.06 2.34 14.19
CA LEU A 129 -12.17 1.62 14.85
C LEU A 129 -12.09 0.11 14.63
N GLU A 130 -11.65 -0.34 13.45
CA GLU A 130 -11.53 -1.78 13.16
C GLU A 130 -10.26 -2.37 13.78
N VAL A 131 -9.18 -1.59 13.87
CA VAL A 131 -7.95 -2.02 14.56
C VAL A 131 -8.22 -2.30 16.04
N LEU A 132 -9.12 -1.54 16.67
CA LEU A 132 -9.56 -1.76 18.05
C LEU A 132 -10.36 -3.05 18.27
N SER A 133 -10.75 -3.77 17.22
CA SER A 133 -11.27 -5.14 17.37
C SER A 133 -10.22 -6.08 17.98
N LEU A 134 -8.93 -5.78 17.80
CA LEU A 134 -7.80 -6.49 18.40
C LEU A 134 -7.55 -6.07 19.85
N GLY A 135 -8.22 -5.02 20.35
CA GLY A 135 -8.07 -4.49 21.70
C GLY A 135 -8.94 -5.20 22.73
N THR A 136 -8.66 -4.96 24.01
CA THR A 136 -9.48 -5.44 25.12
C THR A 136 -10.82 -4.69 25.19
N GLN A 137 -11.80 -5.23 25.92
CA GLN A 137 -13.08 -4.56 26.13
C GLN A 137 -12.90 -3.17 26.76
N GLN A 138 -12.00 -3.04 27.75
CA GLN A 138 -11.68 -1.76 28.39
C GLN A 138 -11.16 -0.71 27.39
N GLN A 139 -10.30 -1.11 26.45
CA GLN A 139 -9.78 -0.21 25.41
C GLN A 139 -10.88 0.24 24.44
N ARG A 140 -11.83 -0.66 24.11
CA ARG A 140 -12.99 -0.32 23.29
C ARG A 140 -13.91 0.66 24.01
N ASP A 141 -14.16 0.44 25.29
CA ASP A 141 -15.00 1.32 26.11
C ASP A 141 -14.37 2.70 26.31
N GLN A 142 -13.04 2.75 26.45
CA GLN A 142 -12.27 4.00 26.49
C GLN A 142 -12.43 4.80 25.19
N LEU A 143 -12.36 4.16 24.02
CA LEU A 143 -12.63 4.87 22.77
C LEU A 143 -14.10 5.30 22.67
N ALA A 144 -15.04 4.42 23.00
CA ALA A 144 -16.48 4.72 22.89
C ALA A 144 -16.92 5.89 23.78
N SER A 145 -16.21 6.12 24.89
CA SER A 145 -16.39 7.26 25.80
C SER A 145 -15.59 8.51 25.38
N THR A 146 -14.68 8.41 24.40
CA THR A 146 -13.87 9.53 23.93
C THR A 146 -14.66 10.46 23.01
N ARG A 147 -14.58 11.78 23.27
CA ARG A 147 -15.21 12.81 22.44
C ARG A 147 -14.72 12.70 20.98
N GLY A 148 -15.66 12.67 20.03
CA GLY A 148 -15.40 12.37 18.61
C GLY A 148 -15.78 10.95 18.19
N PHE A 149 -15.90 10.02 19.16
CA PHE A 149 -16.23 8.61 18.95
C PHE A 149 -17.58 8.19 19.53
N THR A 150 -18.26 9.12 20.21
CA THR A 150 -19.55 8.87 20.86
C THR A 150 -20.73 8.78 19.89
N SER A 151 -20.52 9.07 18.59
CA SER A 151 -21.58 9.03 17.59
C SER A 151 -22.16 7.62 17.44
N ARG A 152 -23.47 7.53 17.17
CA ARG A 152 -24.16 6.25 16.99
C ARG A 152 -23.48 5.38 15.92
N GLY A 153 -23.07 5.98 14.81
CA GLY A 153 -22.37 5.28 13.74
C GLY A 153 -21.01 4.71 14.15
N SER A 154 -20.21 5.43 14.96
CA SER A 154 -18.94 4.94 15.48
C SER A 154 -19.14 3.78 16.47
N LYS A 155 -20.15 3.89 17.36
CA LYS A 155 -20.51 2.82 18.30
C LYS A 155 -21.01 1.57 17.57
N GLU A 156 -21.85 1.71 16.55
CA GLU A 156 -22.31 0.60 15.73
C GLU A 156 -21.17 -0.08 14.96
N LYS A 157 -20.18 0.69 14.46
CA LYS A 157 -18.98 0.13 13.82
C LYS A 157 -18.12 -0.64 14.81
N LEU A 158 -17.89 -0.12 16.01
CA LEU A 158 -17.16 -0.80 17.08
C LEU A 158 -17.86 -2.08 17.52
N ALA A 159 -19.20 -2.05 17.67
CA ALA A 159 -19.99 -3.20 18.07
C ALA A 159 -19.97 -4.36 17.05
N LYS A 160 -19.79 -4.05 15.76
CA LYS A 160 -19.73 -5.08 14.70
C LYS A 160 -18.44 -5.92 14.73
N MET A 161 -17.41 -5.51 15.49
CA MET A 161 -16.20 -6.30 15.77
C MET A 161 -15.58 -6.93 14.52
N LYS A 162 -15.54 -6.18 13.41
CA LYS A 162 -14.95 -6.67 12.17
C LYS A 162 -13.42 -6.65 12.28
N PRO A 163 -12.72 -7.67 11.76
CA PRO A 163 -11.27 -7.63 11.69
C PRO A 163 -10.83 -6.43 10.81
N PRO A 164 -9.67 -5.82 11.09
CA PRO A 164 -9.18 -4.67 10.34
C PRO A 164 -8.96 -5.00 8.88
N GLU A 165 -9.56 -4.20 7.99
CA GLU A 165 -9.31 -4.29 6.56
C GLU A 165 -8.13 -3.39 6.18
N TRP A 166 -6.95 -4.00 6.12
CA TRP A 166 -5.73 -3.31 5.73
C TRP A 166 -5.67 -3.04 4.23
N SER A 167 -5.21 -1.84 3.87
CA SER A 167 -4.92 -1.42 2.51
C SER A 167 -3.54 -0.78 2.43
N ILE A 168 -2.89 -0.86 1.26
CA ILE A 168 -1.61 -0.18 1.02
C ILE A 168 -1.86 1.16 0.36
N ARG A 169 -1.20 2.20 0.87
CA ARG A 169 -1.29 3.58 0.43
C ARG A 169 0.09 4.12 0.12
N THR A 170 0.17 5.02 -0.87
CA THR A 170 1.42 5.69 -1.25
C THR A 170 1.22 7.19 -1.27
N CYS A 171 2.15 7.92 -0.66
CA CYS A 171 2.12 9.38 -0.51
C CYS A 171 3.45 9.99 -0.97
N ARG A 172 3.39 11.21 -1.50
CA ARG A 172 4.59 11.98 -1.89
C ARG A 172 5.27 12.68 -0.71
N GLU A 173 4.53 12.89 0.36
CA GLU A 173 5.01 13.57 1.56
C GLU A 173 5.10 12.58 2.71
N LEU A 174 6.13 12.75 3.54
CA LEU A 174 6.32 11.95 4.75
C LEU A 174 5.23 12.32 5.77
N HIS A 175 4.40 11.33 6.10
CA HIS A 175 3.42 11.39 7.16
C HIS A 175 4.00 10.76 8.43
N LEU A 176 4.10 11.56 9.50
CA LEU A 176 4.63 11.15 10.81
C LEU A 176 3.52 10.89 11.84
N HIS A 177 2.29 11.25 11.54
CA HIS A 177 1.17 11.03 12.43
C HIS A 177 0.67 9.59 12.26
N ALA A 178 0.39 8.89 13.37
CA ALA A 178 -0.22 7.57 13.29
C ALA A 178 -1.69 7.66 12.91
N ILE A 179 -2.42 8.64 13.44
CA ILE A 179 -3.86 8.83 13.16
C ILE A 179 -4.11 10.03 12.25
N GLU A 180 -4.97 9.83 11.24
CA GLU A 180 -5.51 10.90 10.39
C GLU A 180 -7.03 10.74 10.24
N LEU A 181 -7.75 11.85 10.04
CA LEU A 181 -9.20 11.83 9.88
C LEU A 181 -9.59 11.79 8.39
N ASP A 182 -10.74 11.20 8.10
CA ASP A 182 -11.27 11.03 6.73
C ASP A 182 -11.26 12.33 5.89
N GLY A 183 -11.63 13.47 6.49
CA GLY A 183 -11.68 14.76 5.79
C GLY A 183 -10.32 15.42 5.57
N LYS A 184 -9.23 14.83 6.10
CA LYS A 184 -7.85 15.33 5.98
C LYS A 184 -6.93 14.35 5.26
N LEU A 185 -7.46 13.27 4.70
CA LEU A 185 -6.66 12.27 4.00
C LEU A 185 -5.89 12.93 2.84
N ARG A 186 -4.56 12.80 2.87
CA ARG A 186 -3.68 13.37 1.84
C ARG A 186 -3.88 12.71 0.48
N ALA A 187 -3.37 13.37 -0.57
CA ALA A 187 -3.27 12.79 -1.91
C ALA A 187 -2.57 11.43 -1.82
N ASN A 188 -3.37 10.39 -1.98
CA ASN A 188 -2.95 9.03 -1.76
C ASN A 188 -3.29 8.21 -2.99
N ASN A 189 -2.27 7.61 -3.57
CA ASN A 189 -2.43 6.62 -4.62
C ASN A 189 -2.43 5.24 -3.97
N ARG A 190 -3.49 4.47 -4.22
CA ARG A 190 -3.39 3.02 -4.04
C ARG A 190 -2.41 2.48 -5.09
N PRO A 191 -1.58 1.47 -4.78
CA PRO A 191 -0.86 0.75 -5.82
C PRO A 191 -1.91 0.18 -6.78
N TYR A 192 -2.10 0.88 -7.90
CA TYR A 192 -3.25 0.63 -8.76
C TYR A 192 -2.93 -0.53 -9.69
N TRP A 193 -3.78 -1.54 -9.62
CA TRP A 193 -4.02 -2.45 -10.73
C TRP A 193 -5.46 -2.20 -11.16
N THR A 194 -5.63 -1.30 -12.12
CA THR A 194 -6.91 -1.15 -12.80
C THR A 194 -6.84 -2.01 -14.06
N VAL A 195 -7.60 -3.12 -14.07
CA VAL A 195 -8.05 -3.66 -15.36
C VAL A 195 -9.17 -2.74 -15.78
N THR A 196 -8.85 -1.68 -16.51
CA THR A 196 -9.88 -0.97 -17.24
C THR A 196 -10.34 -1.93 -18.33
N SER A 197 -11.46 -2.61 -18.09
CA SER A 197 -12.22 -3.22 -19.17
C SER A 197 -12.77 -2.06 -19.99
N THR A 198 -11.97 -1.48 -20.88
CA THR A 198 -12.43 -0.34 -21.70
C THR A 198 -13.55 -0.75 -22.64
N HIS A 199 -13.78 -2.04 -22.83
CA HIS A 199 -14.92 -2.56 -23.55
C HIS A 199 -15.34 -3.88 -22.90
N LYS A 200 -16.37 -3.88 -22.04
CA LYS A 200 -17.25 -5.04 -22.06
C LYS A 200 -17.82 -5.07 -23.48
N PRO A 201 -17.56 -6.10 -24.31
CA PRO A 201 -18.39 -6.27 -25.47
C PRO A 201 -19.83 -6.34 -24.95
N GLY A 202 -20.73 -5.55 -25.53
CA GLY A 202 -22.16 -5.81 -25.46
C GLY A 202 -22.41 -7.20 -26.03
N GLY A 203 -22.15 -8.22 -25.21
CA GLY A 203 -22.24 -9.61 -25.54
C GLY A 203 -23.67 -10.04 -25.32
N LEU A 204 -24.26 -10.64 -26.34
CA LEU A 204 -25.54 -11.32 -26.25
C LEU A 204 -25.51 -12.25 -25.03
N SER A 205 -26.52 -12.13 -24.17
CA SER A 205 -26.83 -13.15 -23.18
C SER A 205 -27.00 -14.51 -23.89
N ARG A 206 -26.95 -15.60 -23.14
CA ARG A 206 -27.18 -16.95 -23.69
C ARG A 206 -28.53 -17.04 -24.44
N SER A 207 -29.53 -16.22 -24.06
CA SER A 207 -30.81 -16.08 -24.77
C SER A 207 -30.65 -15.36 -26.12
N GLY A 208 -29.90 -14.26 -26.20
CA GLY A 208 -29.66 -13.54 -27.46
C GLY A 208 -28.83 -14.32 -28.49
N ARG A 209 -28.06 -15.34 -28.07
CA ARG A 209 -27.46 -16.31 -29.02
C ARG A 209 -28.50 -17.26 -29.63
N ARG A 210 -29.58 -17.57 -28.90
CA ARG A 210 -30.67 -18.46 -29.36
C ARG A 210 -31.46 -17.80 -30.50
N ASP A 211 -31.71 -16.50 -30.39
CA ASP A 211 -32.44 -15.71 -31.40
C ASP A 211 -31.67 -15.58 -32.73
N ARG A 212 -30.33 -15.69 -32.68
CA ARG A 212 -29.46 -15.65 -33.86
C ARG A 212 -29.61 -16.88 -34.77
N TRP A 213 -30.07 -18.01 -34.23
CA TRP A 213 -30.34 -19.23 -35.01
C TRP A 213 -31.61 -19.10 -35.87
N MET A 214 -32.51 -18.18 -35.51
CA MET A 214 -33.76 -17.87 -36.24
C MET A 214 -33.62 -16.68 -37.20
N GLY A 215 -32.39 -16.32 -37.59
CA GLY A 215 -32.14 -15.34 -38.66
C GLY A 215 -32.37 -13.86 -38.31
N LYS A 216 -32.74 -13.51 -37.08
CA LYS A 216 -32.98 -12.12 -36.64
C LYS A 216 -31.90 -11.63 -35.67
N GLY A 217 -30.68 -11.45 -36.14
CA GLY A 217 -29.59 -10.90 -35.33
C GLY A 217 -29.38 -9.40 -35.60
N SER A 218 -29.58 -8.54 -34.60
CA SER A 218 -29.26 -7.12 -34.73
C SER A 218 -27.76 -6.88 -34.92
N THR A 219 -27.42 -5.95 -35.81
CA THR A 219 -26.04 -5.58 -36.12
C THR A 219 -25.43 -4.70 -35.02
N ARG A 220 -24.11 -4.50 -35.07
CA ARG A 220 -23.38 -3.69 -34.06
C ARG A 220 -23.72 -2.20 -34.17
N SER A 221 -24.15 -1.72 -35.35
CA SER A 221 -24.60 -0.34 -35.58
C SER A 221 -26.00 -0.10 -35.03
N GLU A 222 -26.95 -0.99 -35.30
CA GLU A 222 -28.34 -0.90 -34.78
C GLU A 222 -28.39 -0.84 -33.24
N ARG A 223 -27.49 -1.57 -32.56
CA ARG A 223 -27.38 -1.55 -31.09
C ARG A 223 -26.79 -0.25 -30.51
N ARG A 224 -26.04 0.51 -31.32
CA ARG A 224 -25.56 1.86 -30.94
C ARG A 224 -26.63 2.91 -31.17
N GLU A 225 -27.43 2.75 -32.21
CA GLU A 225 -28.56 3.63 -32.55
C GLU A 225 -29.71 3.52 -31.53
N GLN A 226 -29.94 2.34 -30.94
CA GLN A 226 -30.95 2.13 -29.88
C GLN A 226 -30.54 2.66 -28.48
N GLY A 227 -29.56 3.57 -28.37
CA GLY A 227 -29.21 4.25 -27.12
C GLY A 227 -28.30 3.46 -26.17
N GLY A 228 -27.71 2.34 -26.60
CA GLY A 228 -26.75 1.58 -25.80
C GLY A 228 -25.37 2.24 -25.77
N ALA A 229 -25.15 3.18 -24.84
CA ALA A 229 -23.83 3.72 -24.58
C ALA A 229 -22.88 2.60 -24.09
N PRO A 230 -21.59 2.59 -24.51
CA PRO A 230 -20.61 1.67 -23.94
C PRO A 230 -20.55 1.89 -22.41
N SER A 231 -20.93 0.86 -21.66
CA SER A 231 -20.70 0.82 -20.21
C SER A 231 -19.21 0.71 -19.95
N HIS A 232 -18.62 1.80 -19.48
CA HIS A 232 -17.29 1.81 -18.89
C HIS A 232 -17.40 1.32 -17.44
N GLU A 233 -17.54 0.01 -17.26
CA GLU A 233 -17.37 -0.58 -15.93
C GLU A 233 -15.88 -0.68 -15.61
N SER A 234 -15.40 0.25 -14.78
CA SER A 234 -14.10 0.08 -14.14
C SER A 234 -14.24 -0.93 -13.00
N THR A 235 -13.85 -2.17 -13.25
CA THR A 235 -13.72 -3.16 -12.17
C THR A 235 -12.36 -2.97 -11.50
N SER A 236 -12.34 -2.36 -10.32
CA SER A 236 -11.15 -2.33 -9.48
C SER A 236 -11.10 -3.61 -8.64
N ALA A 237 -10.03 -4.39 -8.77
CA ALA A 237 -9.79 -5.53 -7.90
C ALA A 237 -8.87 -5.07 -6.77
N VAL A 238 -9.34 -5.14 -5.52
CA VAL A 238 -8.47 -4.94 -4.36
C VAL A 238 -7.53 -6.14 -4.29
N LEU A 239 -6.25 -5.92 -4.59
CA LEU A 239 -5.23 -6.96 -4.48
C LEU A 239 -5.09 -7.39 -3.02
N SER A 240 -4.76 -8.68 -2.80
CA SER A 240 -4.23 -9.07 -1.49
C SER A 240 -2.98 -8.25 -1.18
N ILE A 241 -2.71 -8.00 0.09
CA ILE A 241 -1.67 -7.05 0.50
C ILE A 241 -0.29 -7.48 -0.01
N GLY A 242 -0.01 -8.78 0.00
CA GLY A 242 1.19 -9.34 -0.63
C GLY A 242 1.28 -9.00 -2.12
N ARG A 243 0.19 -9.10 -2.87
CA ARG A 243 0.16 -8.71 -4.30
C ARG A 243 0.29 -7.21 -4.50
N ALA A 244 -0.18 -6.38 -3.57
CA ALA A 244 0.04 -4.94 -3.62
C ALA A 244 1.55 -4.62 -3.51
N ILE A 245 2.25 -5.23 -2.54
CA ILE A 245 3.70 -5.11 -2.40
C ILE A 245 4.43 -5.70 -3.62
N ASP A 246 4.05 -6.89 -4.11
CA ASP A 246 4.65 -7.47 -5.32
C ASP A 246 4.47 -6.56 -6.55
N THR A 247 3.37 -5.80 -6.60
CA THR A 247 3.12 -4.81 -7.68
C THR A 247 4.04 -3.62 -7.55
N LEU A 248 4.23 -3.08 -6.34
CA LEU A 248 5.20 -2.02 -6.07
C LEU A 248 6.63 -2.43 -6.46
N MET A 249 6.98 -3.70 -6.25
CA MET A 249 8.31 -4.25 -6.57
C MET A 249 8.47 -4.69 -8.03
N GLY A 250 7.45 -4.52 -8.88
CA GLY A 250 7.49 -4.97 -10.28
C GLY A 250 7.55 -6.50 -10.44
N LYS A 251 7.23 -7.27 -9.39
CA LYS A 251 7.26 -8.75 -9.36
C LYS A 251 5.89 -9.40 -9.56
N ASN A 252 4.81 -8.64 -9.50
CA ASN A 252 3.46 -9.18 -9.74
C ASN A 252 3.40 -9.84 -11.15
N PRO A 253 2.96 -11.10 -11.27
CA PRO A 253 2.82 -11.77 -12.57
C PRO A 253 1.65 -11.25 -13.40
N GLN A 254 0.66 -10.58 -12.79
CA GLN A 254 -0.51 -10.06 -13.50
C GLN A 254 -0.14 -9.04 -14.59
N PRO A 255 0.70 -8.00 -14.35
CA PRO A 255 1.16 -7.06 -15.39
C PRO A 255 1.69 -7.75 -16.63
N ARG A 256 2.57 -8.72 -16.41
CA ARG A 256 3.15 -9.53 -17.47
C ARG A 256 2.08 -10.28 -18.25
N ARG A 257 1.15 -10.96 -17.58
CA ARG A 257 0.06 -11.71 -18.22
C ARG A 257 -0.87 -10.79 -19.01
N ALA A 258 -1.23 -9.62 -18.46
CA ALA A 258 -2.08 -8.65 -19.15
C ALA A 258 -1.39 -8.06 -20.38
N PHE A 259 -0.09 -7.76 -20.27
CA PHE A 259 0.71 -7.32 -21.40
C PHE A 259 0.66 -8.35 -22.55
N TYR A 260 1.01 -9.61 -22.29
CA TYR A 260 1.01 -10.62 -23.36
C TYR A 260 -0.39 -10.94 -23.90
N ARG A 261 -1.44 -10.93 -23.07
CA ARG A 261 -2.84 -11.04 -23.55
C ARG A 261 -3.27 -9.87 -24.43
N SER A 262 -2.70 -8.68 -24.21
CA SER A 262 -3.02 -7.48 -25.01
C SER A 262 -2.23 -7.40 -26.31
N VAL A 263 -1.08 -8.09 -26.43
CA VAL A 263 -0.30 -8.17 -27.68
C VAL A 263 -1.17 -8.71 -28.82
N GLU A 264 -1.87 -9.84 -28.60
CA GLU A 264 -2.73 -10.43 -29.63
C GLU A 264 -3.86 -9.48 -30.07
N LYS A 265 -4.45 -8.74 -29.12
CA LYS A 265 -5.47 -7.74 -29.41
C LYS A 265 -4.91 -6.58 -30.24
N ARG A 266 -3.76 -6.00 -29.85
CA ARG A 266 -3.13 -4.91 -30.63
C ARG A 266 -2.76 -5.35 -32.05
N VAL A 267 -2.25 -6.56 -32.20
CA VAL A 267 -1.97 -7.18 -33.53
C VAL A 267 -3.26 -7.32 -34.36
N GLN A 268 -4.38 -7.69 -33.74
CA GLN A 268 -5.70 -7.75 -34.38
C GLN A 268 -6.25 -6.35 -34.70
N ASP A 269 -6.02 -5.34 -33.88
CA ASP A 269 -6.48 -3.96 -34.14
C ASP A 269 -5.83 -3.39 -35.41
N HIS A 270 -4.58 -3.79 -35.70
CA HIS A 270 -3.90 -3.51 -36.97
C HIS A 270 -4.48 -4.26 -38.19
N TRP A 271 -5.53 -5.10 -38.07
CA TRP A 271 -6.20 -5.74 -39.21
C TRP A 271 -7.23 -4.85 -39.92
N PHE A 272 -7.84 -3.89 -39.23
CA PHE A 272 -8.99 -3.16 -39.74
C PHE A 272 -8.66 -1.80 -40.36
N VAL A 273 -7.38 -1.45 -40.51
CA VAL A 273 -6.96 -0.21 -41.17
C VAL A 273 -6.96 -0.44 -42.68
N GLY A 274 -7.95 0.14 -43.37
CA GLY A 274 -8.10 0.02 -44.83
C GLY A 274 -7.11 0.90 -45.60
N GLY A 275 -6.60 0.37 -46.72
CA GLY A 275 -5.91 1.13 -47.77
C GLY A 275 -4.38 1.21 -47.65
N ALA A 276 -3.70 0.88 -48.76
CA ALA A 276 -2.30 1.15 -49.15
C ALA A 276 -1.11 0.79 -48.23
N GLU A 277 -1.28 0.55 -46.93
CA GLU A 277 -0.16 0.36 -45.97
C GLU A 277 0.12 -1.12 -45.59
N ARG A 278 -0.10 -2.09 -46.48
CA ARG A 278 0.05 -3.53 -46.13
C ARG A 278 1.43 -3.88 -45.57
N GLU A 279 2.51 -3.31 -46.12
CA GLU A 279 3.87 -3.54 -45.62
C GLU A 279 4.10 -2.86 -44.27
N SER A 280 3.78 -1.56 -44.14
CA SER A 280 3.78 -0.80 -42.86
C SER A 280 3.06 -1.58 -41.74
N ILE A 281 1.88 -2.12 -42.04
CA ILE A 281 1.06 -2.89 -41.11
C ILE A 281 1.73 -4.23 -40.76
N LYS A 282 2.35 -4.91 -41.73
CA LYS A 282 3.09 -6.16 -41.49
C LYS A 282 4.29 -5.93 -40.58
N THR A 283 5.05 -4.84 -40.78
CA THR A 283 6.19 -4.46 -39.94
C THR A 283 5.72 -4.14 -38.52
N LYS A 284 4.69 -3.29 -38.35
CA LYS A 284 4.11 -2.95 -37.03
C LYS A 284 3.59 -4.17 -36.27
N ARG A 285 2.99 -5.15 -36.96
CA ARG A 285 2.57 -6.42 -36.33
C ARG A 285 3.74 -7.26 -35.87
N GLN A 286 4.82 -7.29 -36.65
CA GLN A 286 6.03 -8.02 -36.30
C GLN A 286 6.72 -7.37 -35.10
N GLU A 287 6.79 -6.04 -35.08
CA GLU A 287 7.27 -5.24 -33.94
C GLU A 287 6.47 -5.53 -32.66
N GLU A 288 5.14 -5.48 -32.70
CA GLU A 288 4.29 -5.76 -31.54
C GLU A 288 4.42 -7.20 -31.04
N ARG A 289 4.62 -8.18 -31.92
CA ARG A 289 4.82 -9.59 -31.55
C ARG A 289 6.18 -9.84 -30.89
N VAL A 290 7.21 -9.12 -31.31
CA VAL A 290 8.57 -9.24 -30.75
C VAL A 290 8.68 -8.48 -29.42
N ARG A 291 7.81 -7.48 -29.20
CA ARG A 291 7.80 -6.67 -27.98
C ARG A 291 7.71 -7.54 -26.72
N ARG A 292 8.67 -7.36 -25.83
CA ARG A 292 8.72 -8.05 -24.53
C ARG A 292 8.14 -7.16 -23.43
N PHE A 293 7.61 -7.81 -22.39
CA PHE A 293 7.14 -7.11 -21.22
C PHE A 293 8.35 -6.53 -20.47
N ASP A 294 8.31 -5.23 -20.22
CA ASP A 294 9.29 -4.54 -19.39
C ASP A 294 8.71 -4.33 -17.99
N PRO A 295 9.23 -5.02 -16.95
CA PRO A 295 8.74 -4.84 -15.60
C PRO A 295 9.13 -3.45 -15.08
N LYS A 296 8.14 -2.69 -14.61
CA LYS A 296 8.36 -1.42 -13.90
C LYS A 296 8.90 -1.69 -12.50
N VAL A 297 10.17 -2.06 -12.40
CA VAL A 297 10.88 -2.24 -11.14
C VAL A 297 11.28 -0.85 -10.63
N PRO A 298 11.08 -0.55 -9.34
CA PRO A 298 11.52 0.73 -8.78
C PRO A 298 13.04 0.89 -8.87
N HIS A 299 13.50 2.12 -9.05
CA HIS A 299 14.93 2.46 -9.10
C HIS A 299 15.62 2.17 -7.76
N ALA A 300 14.97 2.57 -6.67
CA ALA A 300 15.43 2.35 -5.31
C ALA A 300 14.23 2.03 -4.41
N PHE A 301 14.43 1.26 -3.35
CA PHE A 301 13.40 0.96 -2.36
C PHE A 301 14.02 0.65 -1.00
N ASP A 302 13.29 1.01 0.05
CA ASP A 302 13.55 0.58 1.42
C ASP A 302 12.20 0.18 2.04
N LEU A 303 12.00 -1.11 2.27
CA LEU A 303 10.77 -1.67 2.81
C LEU A 303 11.07 -2.32 4.15
N ALA A 304 10.12 -2.26 5.08
CA ALA A 304 10.19 -2.97 6.34
C ALA A 304 10.51 -4.46 6.07
N PRO A 305 11.59 -5.01 6.67
CA PRO A 305 12.07 -6.38 6.44
C PRO A 305 10.98 -7.45 6.63
N CYS A 306 9.99 -7.18 7.47
CA CYS A 306 8.88 -8.09 7.71
C CYS A 306 7.95 -8.27 6.49
N LEU A 307 7.95 -7.33 5.54
CA LEU A 307 7.05 -7.31 4.38
C LEU A 307 7.65 -7.91 3.11
N TRP A 308 8.98 -7.97 3.02
CA TRP A 308 9.71 -8.37 1.83
C TRP A 308 10.83 -9.37 2.15
N ASP A 309 10.81 -10.52 1.48
CA ASP A 309 11.89 -11.51 1.56
C ASP A 309 12.88 -11.24 0.41
N PRO A 310 14.06 -10.62 0.66
CA PRO A 310 15.00 -10.30 -0.42
C PRO A 310 15.61 -11.54 -1.05
N VAL A 311 15.74 -12.65 -0.30
CA VAL A 311 16.31 -13.91 -0.78
C VAL A 311 15.34 -14.60 -1.72
N ARG A 312 14.06 -14.67 -1.35
CA ARG A 312 13.03 -15.31 -2.18
C ARG A 312 12.41 -14.38 -3.23
N GLY A 313 12.66 -13.08 -3.14
CA GLY A 313 12.11 -12.07 -4.05
C GLY A 313 10.58 -12.00 -4.07
N ARG A 314 9.94 -12.17 -2.91
CA ARG A 314 8.46 -12.19 -2.77
C ARG A 314 7.98 -11.48 -1.51
N SER A 315 6.75 -10.98 -1.55
CA SER A 315 6.13 -10.36 -0.38
C SER A 315 5.74 -11.38 0.71
N LEU A 316 5.99 -11.00 1.97
CA LEU A 316 5.51 -11.67 3.18
C LEU A 316 4.36 -10.90 3.86
N ALA A 317 3.90 -9.80 3.27
CA ALA A 317 3.00 -8.84 3.93
C ALA A 317 1.66 -9.44 4.37
N ASN A 318 1.16 -10.48 3.70
CA ASN A 318 -0.07 -11.17 4.13
C ASN A 318 0.05 -11.85 5.51
N ARG A 319 1.26 -12.20 5.97
CA ARG A 319 1.44 -12.77 7.32
C ARG A 319 1.14 -11.74 8.41
N TRP A 320 1.47 -10.50 8.12
CA TRP A 320 1.38 -9.37 9.05
C TRP A 320 0.02 -8.68 8.95
N LEU A 321 -0.43 -8.43 7.72
CA LEU A 321 -1.59 -7.58 7.43
C LEU A 321 -2.76 -8.33 6.78
N GLY A 322 -2.61 -9.62 6.49
CA GLY A 322 -3.66 -10.41 5.82
C GLY A 322 -4.92 -10.58 6.67
N LYS A 323 -6.05 -10.82 6.00
CA LYS A 323 -7.31 -11.21 6.67
C LYS A 323 -7.01 -12.45 7.52
N GLY A 324 -7.38 -12.38 8.80
CA GLY A 324 -6.97 -13.29 9.87
C GLY A 324 -6.65 -14.70 9.40
N LEU A 325 -5.45 -15.18 9.76
CA LEU A 325 -5.23 -16.62 9.79
C LEU A 325 -6.43 -17.22 10.55
N PRO A 326 -7.04 -18.30 10.04
CA PRO A 326 -8.11 -18.96 10.75
C PRO A 326 -7.60 -19.25 12.17
N ALA A 327 -8.44 -19.02 13.16
CA ALA A 327 -8.18 -19.50 14.51
C ALA A 327 -7.68 -20.95 14.36
N ARG A 328 -6.42 -21.20 14.67
CA ARG A 328 -5.98 -22.57 14.88
C ARG A 328 -6.87 -23.03 16.02
N ASP A 329 -7.74 -24.00 15.74
CA ASP A 329 -8.44 -24.72 16.79
C ASP A 329 -7.38 -25.29 17.73
N VAL A 330 -7.14 -24.59 18.85
CA VAL A 330 -6.31 -25.06 19.96
C VAL A 330 -7.10 -26.12 20.77
N SER A 331 -8.23 -26.60 20.27
CA SER A 331 -9.02 -27.69 20.86
C SER A 331 -8.50 -29.10 20.50
N ALA A 332 -7.37 -29.24 19.83
CA ALA A 332 -6.67 -30.53 19.74
C ALA A 332 -5.66 -30.71 20.89
N GLY A 333 -6.13 -30.50 22.12
CA GLY A 333 -5.50 -31.03 23.32
C GLY A 333 -6.32 -32.22 23.82
N SER A 334 -5.64 -33.34 24.06
CA SER A 334 -6.14 -34.56 24.72
C SER A 334 -7.06 -35.48 23.92
N THR A 335 -6.45 -36.50 23.32
CA THR A 335 -6.96 -37.86 23.51
C THR A 335 -5.75 -38.76 23.73
N GLU A 336 -5.38 -38.91 25.00
CA GLU A 336 -4.63 -40.06 25.46
C GLU A 336 -5.38 -41.34 25.09
N GLN A 337 -4.59 -42.36 24.75
CA GLN A 337 -4.87 -43.78 24.98
C GLN A 337 -6.18 -44.36 24.42
N ARG A 338 -6.04 -45.22 23.40
CA ARG A 338 -6.67 -46.55 23.40
C ARG A 338 -5.96 -47.49 22.43
N ASN A 339 -5.10 -48.32 23.03
CA ASN A 339 -4.77 -49.72 22.76
C ASN A 339 -5.28 -50.33 21.43
N ALA A 340 -4.35 -50.85 20.63
CA ALA A 340 -4.22 -52.27 20.28
C ALA A 340 -3.15 -52.42 19.18
#